data_AF-A0A7J6STW6-F1
#
_entry.id   AF-A0A7J6STW6-F1
#
_cell.length_a   1.000
_cell.length_b   1.000
_cell.length_c   1.000
_cell.angle_alpha   90.00
_cell.angle_beta   90.00
_cell.angle_gamma   90.00
#
_symmetry.space_group_name_H-M   'P 1'
#
loop_
_entity.id
_entity.type
_entity.pdbx_description
1 polymer ?
#
loop_
_entity_poly.entity_id
_entity_poly.type
_entity_poly.pdbx_seq_one_letter_code
_entity_poly.pdbx_strand_id
1 'polypeptide(L)'
;MGIRNMQVPVDVGSFRRVFDRAGNACVAIDVIFAPWVVSKLANCVPIIQRGGKMDTTRQSLVVDLVTVALRNVQNYAKPVKEVNSRGWKFLKASYKFLDEQTNTPVEFEPADEQDDVEEVKEVSAVEQVAGAQEAKLIEVVADSSASVRRNRGVLKPGFLTNTKGVLYGVSGSTEGVIPENAGDPMGWLPKKLRQSCKIVDTASTQQKTSSGLPAEQQKMQKEIEQI
;
A
#
# COMPACT_ATOMS: atom_id res chain seq x y z
N MET A 1 -9.12 -13.02 -16.77
CA MET A 1 -9.13 -12.76 -15.33
C MET A 1 -8.89 -11.27 -15.11
N GLY A 2 -9.72 -10.57 -14.34
CA GLY A 2 -9.57 -9.12 -14.09
C GLY A 2 -8.61 -8.82 -12.94
N ILE A 3 -8.14 -7.57 -12.84
CA ILE A 3 -7.22 -7.11 -11.78
C ILE A 3 -7.83 -7.20 -10.37
N ARG A 4 -9.15 -7.34 -10.25
CA ARG A 4 -9.86 -7.41 -8.97
C ARG A 4 -9.37 -8.48 -7.99
N ASN A 5 -8.73 -9.55 -8.49
CA ASN A 5 -8.14 -10.60 -7.65
C ASN A 5 -6.61 -10.52 -7.56
N MET A 6 -5.99 -9.55 -8.24
CA MET A 6 -4.55 -9.34 -8.21
C MET A 6 -4.20 -8.48 -7.00
N GLN A 7 -3.25 -8.93 -6.19
CA GLN A 7 -2.65 -8.08 -5.16
C GLN A 7 -1.72 -7.09 -5.87
N VAL A 8 -2.21 -5.87 -6.05
CA VAL A 8 -1.38 -4.76 -6.47
C VAL A 8 -0.70 -4.20 -5.22
N PRO A 9 0.64 -4.16 -5.14
CA PRO A 9 1.32 -3.48 -4.04
C PRO A 9 0.99 -1.99 -4.13
N VAL A 10 0.46 -1.47 -3.02
CA VAL A 10 0.05 -0.07 -2.87
C VAL A 10 0.60 0.44 -1.56
N ASP A 11 1.23 1.60 -1.60
CA ASP A 11 1.61 2.36 -0.41
C ASP A 11 0.68 3.57 -0.27
N VAL A 12 0.22 3.82 0.95
CA VAL A 12 -0.74 4.89 1.25
C VAL A 12 -0.06 5.89 2.17
N GLY A 13 0.16 7.09 1.67
CA GLY A 13 0.77 8.19 2.41
C GLY A 13 -0.13 8.77 3.50
N SER A 14 0.42 9.71 4.26
CA SER A 14 -0.30 10.45 5.29
C SER A 14 -1.36 11.40 4.73
N PHE A 15 -2.40 11.66 5.51
CA PHE A 15 -3.41 12.67 5.19
C PHE A 15 -2.83 14.08 5.30
N ARG A 16 -3.02 14.89 4.26
CA ARG A 16 -2.63 16.31 4.25
C ARG A 16 -3.88 17.18 4.10
N ARG A 17 -3.93 18.30 4.84
CA ARG A 17 -4.98 19.30 4.65
C ARG A 17 -4.63 20.15 3.43
N VAL A 18 -5.60 20.34 2.56
CA VAL A 18 -5.47 21.11 1.31
C VAL A 18 -6.69 22.00 1.15
N PHE A 19 -6.58 23.09 0.41
CA PHE A 19 -7.75 23.93 0.10
C PHE A 19 -8.21 23.69 -1.35
N ASP A 20 -9.52 23.72 -1.57
CA ASP A 20 -10.06 23.74 -2.94
C ASP A 20 -10.00 25.15 -3.54
N ARG A 21 -10.41 25.30 -4.81
CA ARG A 21 -10.44 26.60 -5.51
C ARG A 21 -11.41 27.60 -4.87
N ALA A 22 -12.35 27.15 -4.05
CA ALA A 22 -13.30 27.98 -3.33
C ALA A 22 -12.81 28.30 -1.90
N GLY A 23 -11.61 27.85 -1.50
CA GLY A 23 -11.05 28.04 -0.18
C GLY A 23 -11.59 27.09 0.89
N ASN A 24 -12.34 26.06 0.52
CA ASN A 24 -12.83 25.07 1.50
C ASN A 24 -11.72 24.09 1.88
N ALA A 25 -11.63 23.78 3.17
CA ALA A 25 -10.71 22.77 3.67
C ALA A 25 -11.09 21.37 3.15
N CYS A 26 -10.11 20.70 2.56
CA CYS A 26 -10.16 19.38 1.97
C CYS A 26 -9.02 18.52 2.50
N VAL A 27 -9.06 17.22 2.19
CA VAL A 27 -7.99 16.28 2.54
C VAL A 27 -7.42 15.67 1.26
N ALA A 28 -6.09 15.69 1.13
CA ALA A 28 -5.35 14.98 0.09
C ALA A 28 -4.63 13.78 0.71
N ILE A 29 -4.48 12.72 -0.09
CA ILE A 29 -3.85 11.47 0.30
C ILE A 29 -3.04 11.00 -0.90
N ASP A 30 -1.77 10.68 -0.67
CA ASP A 30 -0.92 10.09 -1.69
C ASP A 30 -1.13 8.58 -1.72
N VAL A 31 -1.29 8.04 -2.92
CA VAL A 31 -1.36 6.60 -3.14
C VAL A 31 -0.33 6.25 -4.19
N ILE A 32 0.70 5.52 -3.78
CA ILE A 32 1.83 5.15 -4.61
C ILE A 32 1.62 3.72 -5.10
N PHE A 33 1.73 3.53 -6.41
CA PHE A 33 1.66 2.24 -7.07
C PHE A 33 3.02 1.84 -7.61
N ALA A 34 3.23 0.54 -7.82
CA ALA A 34 4.44 0.08 -8.50
C ALA A 34 4.58 0.72 -9.90
N PRO A 35 5.78 1.21 -10.29
CA PRO A 35 5.95 1.98 -11.53
C PRO A 35 5.44 1.27 -12.78
N TRP A 36 5.66 -0.05 -12.89
CA TRP A 36 5.23 -0.84 -14.05
C TRP A 36 3.70 -0.89 -14.24
N VAL A 37 2.91 -0.71 -13.17
CA VAL A 37 1.45 -0.60 -13.24
C VAL A 37 1.08 0.75 -13.85
N VAL A 38 1.72 1.82 -13.35
CA VAL A 38 1.48 3.20 -13.78
C VAL A 38 1.89 3.39 -15.24
N SER A 39 3.06 2.89 -15.66
CA SER A 39 3.55 3.02 -17.03
C SER A 39 2.59 2.40 -18.06
N LYS A 40 1.92 1.29 -17.72
CA LYS A 40 0.91 0.68 -18.60
C LYS A 40 -0.36 1.54 -18.77
N LEU A 41 -0.58 2.48 -17.85
CA LEU A 41 -1.78 3.32 -17.78
C LEU A 41 -1.51 4.79 -18.02
N ALA A 42 -0.24 5.21 -18.12
CA ALA A 42 0.15 6.61 -18.31
C ALA A 42 -0.56 7.24 -19.51
N ASN A 43 -0.67 6.50 -20.62
CA ASN A 43 -1.34 6.96 -21.83
C ASN A 43 -2.88 6.96 -21.73
N CYS A 44 -3.46 6.34 -20.71
CA CYS A 44 -4.91 6.22 -20.56
C CYS A 44 -5.53 7.47 -19.92
N VAL A 45 -4.85 8.06 -18.94
CA VAL A 45 -5.38 9.19 -18.15
C VAL A 45 -5.67 10.42 -19.03
N PRO A 46 -4.77 10.87 -19.93
CA PRO A 46 -5.05 12.01 -20.81
C PRO A 46 -6.24 11.77 -21.75
N ILE A 47 -6.41 10.53 -22.23
CA ILE A 47 -7.52 10.16 -23.12
C ILE A 47 -8.86 10.29 -22.37
N ILE A 48 -8.92 9.79 -21.13
CA ILE A 48 -10.11 9.89 -20.28
C ILE A 48 -10.45 11.36 -20.00
N GLN A 49 -9.46 12.20 -19.66
CA GLN A 49 -9.67 13.63 -19.40
C GLN A 49 -10.21 14.39 -20.62
N ARG A 50 -9.80 14.00 -21.84
CA ARG A 50 -10.27 14.61 -23.10
C ARG A 50 -11.63 14.07 -23.56
N GLY A 51 -12.22 13.12 -22.85
CA GLY A 51 -13.45 12.44 -23.29
C GLY A 51 -13.25 11.58 -24.54
N GLY A 52 -11.99 11.19 -24.82
CA GLY A 52 -11.66 10.33 -25.94
C GLY A 52 -12.23 8.92 -25.74
N LYS A 53 -12.56 8.25 -26.86
CA LYS A 53 -12.93 6.84 -26.81
C LYS A 53 -11.67 6.02 -26.50
N MET A 54 -11.72 5.22 -25.45
CA MET A 54 -10.65 4.30 -25.08
C MET A 54 -11.17 2.86 -25.11
N ASP A 55 -10.26 1.91 -25.31
CA ASP A 55 -10.58 0.50 -25.17
C ASP A 55 -11.22 0.23 -23.80
N THR A 56 -12.36 -0.44 -23.80
CA THR A 56 -13.14 -0.77 -22.60
C THR A 56 -12.29 -1.49 -21.55
N THR A 57 -11.34 -2.31 -21.99
CA THR A 57 -10.39 -3.05 -21.13
C THR A 57 -9.44 -2.14 -20.38
N ARG A 58 -8.92 -1.09 -21.03
CA ARG A 58 -8.04 -0.13 -20.36
C ARG A 58 -8.82 0.75 -19.40
N GLN A 59 -10.05 1.11 -19.78
CA GLN A 59 -10.91 1.95 -18.95
C GLN A 59 -11.31 1.22 -17.67
N SER A 60 -11.68 -0.06 -17.79
CA SER A 60 -11.98 -0.89 -16.62
C SER A 60 -10.77 -1.06 -15.71
N LEU A 61 -9.56 -1.17 -16.27
CA LEU A 61 -8.31 -1.28 -15.52
C LEU A 61 -8.04 -0.02 -14.68
N VAL A 62 -8.20 1.16 -15.26
CA VAL A 62 -8.06 2.43 -14.52
C VAL A 62 -9.09 2.52 -13.39
N VAL A 63 -10.35 2.16 -13.65
CA VAL A 63 -11.41 2.14 -12.63
C VAL A 63 -11.12 1.13 -11.51
N ASP A 64 -10.63 -0.07 -11.86
CA ASP A 64 -10.22 -1.08 -10.89
C ASP A 64 -9.05 -0.57 -10.04
N LEU A 65 -8.07 0.14 -10.62
CA LEU A 65 -6.93 0.72 -9.88
C LEU A 65 -7.39 1.80 -8.89
N VAL A 66 -8.29 2.71 -9.32
CA VAL A 66 -8.90 3.70 -8.43
C VAL A 66 -9.66 3.01 -7.30
N THR A 67 -10.40 1.95 -7.60
CA THR A 67 -11.14 1.18 -6.59
C THR A 67 -10.20 0.54 -5.56
N VAL A 68 -9.07 -0.01 -6.01
CA VAL A 68 -8.01 -0.55 -5.14
C VAL A 68 -7.42 0.56 -4.27
N ALA A 69 -7.15 1.75 -4.83
CA ALA A 69 -6.67 2.91 -4.08
C ALA A 69 -7.63 3.25 -2.93
N LEU A 70 -8.91 3.49 -3.26
CA LEU A 70 -9.93 3.91 -2.31
C LEU A 70 -10.15 2.88 -1.21
N ARG A 71 -10.10 1.58 -1.54
CA ARG A 71 -10.21 0.49 -0.57
C ARG A 71 -9.04 0.45 0.40
N ASN A 72 -7.81 0.62 -0.10
CA ASN A 72 -6.62 0.66 0.76
C ASN A 72 -6.62 1.90 1.66
N VAL A 73 -7.00 3.06 1.11
CA VAL A 73 -7.20 4.29 1.89
C VAL A 73 -8.24 4.08 2.99
N GLN A 74 -9.40 3.49 2.69
CA GLN A 74 -10.44 3.22 3.70
C GLN A 74 -9.95 2.28 4.81
N ASN A 75 -9.14 1.27 4.47
CA ASN A 75 -8.57 0.35 5.45
C ASN A 75 -7.50 1.01 6.33
N TYR A 76 -6.69 1.91 5.76
CA TYR A 76 -5.67 2.67 6.48
C TYR A 76 -6.30 3.73 7.39
N ALA A 77 -7.34 4.40 6.89
CA ALA A 77 -8.08 5.47 7.54
C ALA A 77 -9.15 4.94 8.51
N LYS A 78 -8.75 4.25 9.60
CA LYS A 78 -9.72 3.79 10.62
C LYS A 78 -10.74 4.85 11.10
N PRO A 79 -10.44 6.17 11.17
CA PRO A 79 -11.46 7.16 11.56
C PRO A 79 -12.33 7.69 10.40
N VAL A 80 -12.01 7.42 9.13
CA VAL A 80 -12.80 7.93 7.99
C VAL A 80 -13.99 7.01 7.76
N LYS A 81 -15.18 7.48 8.17
CA LYS A 81 -16.43 6.70 8.17
C LYS A 81 -16.84 6.19 6.79
N GLU A 82 -16.50 6.89 5.71
CA GLU A 82 -16.82 6.43 4.36
C GLU A 82 -16.00 7.17 3.29
N VAL A 83 -15.37 6.41 2.39
CA VAL A 83 -14.78 6.95 1.16
C VAL A 83 -15.78 6.70 0.04
N ASN A 84 -16.35 7.76 -0.54
CA ASN A 84 -17.35 7.64 -1.60
C ASN A 84 -16.71 7.08 -2.88
N SER A 85 -16.95 5.80 -3.17
CA SER A 85 -16.40 5.11 -4.35
C SER A 85 -17.10 5.44 -5.67
N ARG A 86 -18.25 6.13 -5.64
CA ARG A 86 -19.06 6.44 -6.83
C ARG A 86 -18.94 7.88 -7.33
N GLY A 87 -18.43 8.78 -6.50
CA GLY A 87 -18.42 10.23 -6.76
C GLY A 87 -17.07 10.81 -7.18
N TRP A 88 -16.12 10.00 -7.66
CA TRP A 88 -14.78 10.49 -8.00
C TRP A 88 -14.72 11.09 -9.42
N LYS A 89 -13.79 12.03 -9.63
CA LYS A 89 -13.54 12.70 -10.92
C LYS A 89 -12.03 12.85 -11.12
N PHE A 90 -11.57 12.65 -12.36
CA PHE A 90 -10.21 13.02 -12.73
C PHE A 90 -10.08 14.54 -12.80
N LEU A 91 -9.09 15.07 -12.10
CA LEU A 91 -8.67 16.46 -12.26
C LEU A 91 -7.72 16.57 -13.46
N LYS A 92 -7.64 17.75 -14.06
CA LYS A 92 -6.64 18.03 -15.11
C LYS A 92 -5.21 18.14 -14.57
N ALA A 93 -5.06 18.45 -13.28
CA ALA A 93 -3.77 18.49 -12.60
C ALA A 93 -3.22 17.06 -12.42
N SER A 94 -1.93 16.89 -12.67
CA SER A 94 -1.19 15.64 -12.44
C SER A 94 -1.04 15.34 -10.95
N TYR A 95 -0.88 16.37 -10.13
CA TYR A 95 -0.69 16.25 -8.70
C TYR A 95 -1.23 17.49 -7.96
N LYS A 96 -1.77 17.29 -6.75
CA LYS A 96 -2.13 18.39 -5.86
C LYS A 96 -0.98 18.61 -4.90
N PHE A 97 0.02 19.37 -5.34
CA PHE A 97 1.03 19.89 -4.44
C PHE A 97 0.57 21.24 -3.89
N LEU A 98 0.80 21.43 -2.59
CA LEU A 98 0.76 22.74 -1.98
C LEU A 98 2.18 23.06 -1.62
N ASP A 99 2.66 24.20 -2.11
CA ASP A 99 3.82 24.83 -1.52
C ASP A 99 3.41 25.33 -0.13
N GLU A 100 4.10 24.85 0.90
CA GLU A 100 3.76 25.07 2.32
C GLU A 100 3.73 26.54 2.69
N GLN A 101 4.46 27.38 1.94
CA GLN A 101 4.56 28.81 2.19
C GLN A 101 3.47 29.62 1.49
N THR A 102 3.12 29.27 0.26
CA THR A 102 2.26 30.12 -0.58
C THR A 102 0.82 29.62 -0.65
N ASN A 103 0.54 28.37 -0.28
CA ASN A 103 -0.77 27.73 -0.44
C ASN A 103 -1.33 27.83 -1.88
N THR A 104 -0.50 28.16 -2.88
CA THR A 104 -0.90 28.20 -4.28
C THR A 104 -0.72 26.81 -4.88
N PRO A 105 -1.59 26.39 -5.81
CA PRO A 105 -1.39 25.16 -6.56
C PRO A 105 -0.10 25.29 -7.38
N VAL A 106 0.93 24.51 -7.04
CA VAL A 106 2.17 24.47 -7.81
C VAL A 106 1.87 23.77 -9.13
N GLU A 107 2.10 24.47 -10.25
CA GLU A 107 2.04 23.86 -11.57
C GLU A 107 3.24 22.92 -11.72
N PHE A 108 2.98 21.66 -12.11
CA PHE A 108 4.02 20.65 -12.22
C PHE A 108 4.86 20.93 -13.47
N GLU A 109 6.09 21.41 -13.28
CA GLU A 109 7.09 21.47 -14.34
C GLU A 109 7.84 20.12 -14.39
N PRO A 110 7.75 19.36 -15.50
CA PRO A 110 8.47 18.09 -15.64
C PRO A 110 9.97 18.34 -15.61
N ALA A 111 10.70 17.52 -14.86
CA ALA A 111 12.14 17.65 -14.58
C ALA A 111 13.09 17.51 -15.79
N ASP A 112 12.56 17.54 -17.02
CA ASP A 112 13.34 17.26 -18.24
C ASP A 112 14.00 18.53 -18.84
N GLU A 113 13.86 19.71 -18.23
CA GLU A 113 14.42 20.98 -18.76
C GLU A 113 15.09 21.90 -17.72
N GLN A 114 15.50 21.41 -16.55
CA GLN A 114 16.36 22.17 -15.65
C GLN A 114 17.82 21.79 -15.87
N ASP A 115 18.44 22.43 -16.87
CA ASP A 115 19.88 22.58 -16.94
C ASP A 115 20.36 23.23 -15.65
N ASP A 116 21.31 22.56 -15.00
CA ASP A 116 22.01 23.00 -13.80
C ASP A 116 22.44 24.48 -13.93
N VAL A 117 22.06 25.30 -12.94
CA VAL A 117 22.86 26.34 -12.24
C VAL A 117 21.87 27.30 -11.59
N GLU A 118 21.51 27.08 -10.32
CA GLU A 118 21.34 28.22 -9.41
C GLU A 118 21.99 27.93 -8.06
N GLU A 119 22.96 28.79 -7.76
CA GLU A 119 23.80 28.90 -6.59
C GLU A 119 22.94 29.13 -5.33
N VAL A 120 23.05 28.23 -4.37
CA VAL A 120 22.33 28.27 -3.09
C VAL A 120 22.70 29.54 -2.34
N LYS A 121 21.83 30.54 -2.38
CA LYS A 121 21.87 31.69 -1.47
C LYS A 121 21.28 31.29 -0.13
N GLU A 122 22.17 31.14 0.84
CA GLU A 122 21.88 30.99 2.25
C GLU A 122 21.04 32.19 2.73
N VAL A 123 19.76 31.97 3.01
CA VAL A 123 18.88 33.00 3.58
C VAL A 123 18.66 32.72 5.06
N SER A 124 19.02 33.73 5.83
CA SER A 124 19.03 33.83 7.29
C SER A 124 17.69 33.51 7.96
N ALA A 125 17.82 32.88 9.14
CA ALA A 125 16.78 32.62 10.13
C ALA A 125 15.85 33.82 10.36
N VAL A 126 14.54 33.61 10.16
CA VAL A 126 13.50 34.55 10.59
C VAL A 126 12.74 33.96 11.77
N GLU A 127 12.58 34.86 12.72
CA GLU A 127 12.13 34.76 14.09
C GLU A 127 10.67 34.29 14.24
N GLN A 128 10.42 33.56 15.33
CA GLN A 128 9.12 33.05 15.73
C GLN A 128 8.14 34.19 16.03
N VAL A 129 6.93 34.13 15.47
CA VAL A 129 5.78 34.87 15.98
C VAL A 129 4.71 33.89 16.42
N ALA A 130 4.48 33.89 17.72
CA ALA A 130 3.39 33.21 18.40
C ALA A 130 2.03 33.73 17.93
N GLY A 131 1.12 32.81 17.59
CA GLY A 131 -0.25 33.12 17.21
C GLY A 131 -1.15 31.93 17.50
N ALA A 132 -1.58 31.83 18.75
CA ALA A 132 -2.51 30.82 19.23
C ALA A 132 -3.88 30.93 18.55
N GLN A 133 -4.35 29.82 17.96
CA GLN A 133 -5.78 29.50 17.92
C GLN A 133 -5.95 28.01 18.26
N GLU A 134 -6.35 27.77 19.50
CA GLU A 134 -6.83 26.48 20.01
C GLU A 134 -8.05 26.02 19.20
N ALA A 135 -7.84 25.06 18.30
CA ALA A 135 -8.91 24.30 17.72
C ALA A 135 -9.32 23.18 18.69
N LYS A 136 -10.44 23.43 19.36
CA LYS A 136 -11.27 22.53 20.18
C LYS A 136 -10.92 21.04 20.12
N LEU A 137 -10.52 20.57 21.30
CA LEU A 137 -10.47 19.19 21.78
C LEU A 137 -11.77 18.43 21.43
N ILE A 138 -11.63 17.28 20.79
CA ILE A 138 -12.73 16.35 20.51
C ILE A 138 -13.19 15.77 21.84
N GLU A 139 -14.44 16.06 22.19
CA GLU A 139 -15.15 15.55 23.36
C GLU A 139 -15.32 14.02 23.22
N VAL A 140 -14.58 13.28 24.05
CA VAL A 140 -14.78 11.85 24.28
C VAL A 140 -16.00 11.70 25.19
N VAL A 141 -17.18 11.49 24.58
CA VAL A 141 -18.37 11.07 25.31
C VAL A 141 -18.22 9.58 25.62
N ALA A 142 -17.76 9.28 26.83
CA ALA A 142 -17.80 7.94 27.41
C ALA A 142 -19.12 7.72 28.16
N ASP A 143 -19.84 6.71 27.69
CA ASP A 143 -20.76 5.79 28.37
C ASP A 143 -21.70 6.31 29.46
N SER A 144 -23.00 6.28 29.14
CA SER A 144 -24.07 6.04 30.12
C SER A 144 -25.34 5.55 29.42
N SER A 145 -25.49 4.22 29.34
CA SER A 145 -26.68 3.52 29.86
C SER A 145 -26.88 2.16 29.16
N ALA A 146 -26.89 1.13 30.01
CA ALA A 146 -27.25 -0.22 29.68
C ALA A 146 -28.61 -0.27 28.96
N SER A 147 -28.62 -0.81 27.74
CA SER A 147 -29.78 -1.56 27.28
C SER A 147 -29.30 -2.89 26.72
N VAL A 148 -29.69 -3.95 27.42
CA VAL A 148 -29.57 -5.33 27.01
C VAL A 148 -30.38 -5.50 25.73
N ARG A 149 -29.75 -5.32 24.57
CA ARG A 149 -30.30 -5.76 23.28
C ARG A 149 -29.49 -6.96 22.83
N ARG A 150 -30.16 -8.11 22.88
CA ARG A 150 -29.73 -9.38 22.27
C ARG A 150 -29.58 -9.16 20.76
N ASN A 151 -28.44 -8.64 20.33
CA ASN A 151 -28.09 -8.61 18.92
C ASN A 151 -27.75 -10.03 18.50
N ARG A 152 -28.77 -10.71 17.96
CA ARG A 152 -28.64 -11.92 17.16
C ARG A 152 -27.54 -11.65 16.13
N GLY A 153 -26.57 -12.56 16.09
CA GLY A 153 -25.40 -12.49 15.22
C GLY A 153 -25.76 -12.23 13.77
N VAL A 154 -24.82 -11.57 13.09
CA VAL A 154 -24.78 -11.29 11.65
C VAL A 154 -24.62 -12.60 10.87
N LEU A 155 -25.58 -13.51 10.99
CA LEU A 155 -25.69 -14.70 10.18
C LEU A 155 -27.05 -14.60 9.50
N LYS A 156 -27.04 -14.69 8.15
CA LYS A 156 -28.28 -14.65 7.36
C LYS A 156 -29.25 -15.70 7.91
N PRO A 157 -30.49 -15.34 8.24
CA PRO A 157 -31.50 -16.31 8.66
C PRO A 157 -31.67 -17.31 7.51
N GLY A 158 -31.22 -18.54 7.74
CA GLY A 158 -31.18 -19.60 6.71
C GLY A 158 -29.82 -20.31 6.55
N PHE A 159 -28.73 -19.79 7.12
CA PHE A 159 -27.42 -20.43 6.97
C PHE A 159 -27.31 -21.81 7.65
N LEU A 160 -28.06 -22.02 8.74
CA LEU A 160 -28.01 -23.27 9.53
C LEU A 160 -29.28 -24.12 9.43
N THR A 161 -30.28 -23.73 8.63
CA THR A 161 -31.58 -24.42 8.63
C THR A 161 -31.66 -25.62 7.68
N ASN A 162 -30.67 -25.80 6.79
CA ASN A 162 -30.68 -26.89 5.79
C ASN A 162 -29.70 -28.03 6.07
N THR A 163 -28.93 -27.99 7.15
CA THR A 163 -28.02 -29.10 7.52
C THR A 163 -28.73 -30.10 8.43
N LYS A 164 -29.58 -30.96 7.86
CA LYS A 164 -30.04 -32.22 8.50
C LYS A 164 -28.96 -33.33 8.41
N GLY A 165 -27.70 -32.95 8.41
CA GLY A 165 -26.55 -33.84 8.30
C GLY A 165 -25.57 -33.54 9.42
N VAL A 166 -24.93 -34.59 9.94
CA VAL A 166 -23.82 -34.46 10.91
C VAL A 166 -22.81 -33.46 10.32
N LEU A 167 -22.57 -32.36 11.04
CA LEU A 167 -21.76 -31.22 10.54
C LEU A 167 -20.35 -31.64 10.11
N TYR A 168 -19.89 -32.74 10.70
CA TYR A 168 -18.70 -33.49 10.33
C TYR A 168 -19.19 -34.86 9.86
N GLY A 169 -18.61 -35.43 8.79
CA GLY A 169 -18.99 -36.78 8.34
C GLY A 169 -18.82 -37.83 9.45
N VAL A 170 -19.19 -39.09 9.16
CA VAL A 170 -19.08 -40.20 10.14
C VAL A 170 -17.66 -40.34 10.72
N SER A 171 -16.66 -39.83 10.00
CA SER A 171 -15.25 -39.78 10.39
C SER A 171 -14.87 -38.68 11.40
N GLY A 172 -15.79 -37.80 11.81
CA GLY A 172 -15.52 -36.70 12.74
C GLY A 172 -14.63 -35.58 12.15
N SER A 173 -14.36 -34.54 12.95
CA SER A 173 -13.36 -33.52 12.60
C SER A 173 -11.96 -34.11 12.76
N THR A 174 -11.13 -34.02 11.72
CA THR A 174 -9.71 -34.35 11.81
C THR A 174 -8.86 -33.19 12.34
N GLU A 175 -9.48 -32.10 12.81
CA GLU A 175 -8.81 -31.06 13.59
C GLU A 175 -8.24 -31.67 14.87
N GLY A 176 -6.95 -32.00 14.85
CA GLY A 176 -6.26 -32.63 15.96
C GLY A 176 -5.40 -33.83 15.56
N VAL A 177 -5.55 -34.35 14.34
CA VAL A 177 -4.57 -35.32 13.82
C VAL A 177 -3.30 -34.55 13.51
N ILE A 178 -2.35 -34.65 14.45
CA ILE A 178 -0.99 -34.16 14.31
C ILE A 178 -0.45 -34.81 13.01
N PRO A 179 -0.16 -34.02 11.96
CA PRO A 179 0.33 -34.58 10.72
C PRO A 179 1.63 -35.33 11.00
N GLU A 180 1.91 -36.39 10.25
CA GLU A 180 3.12 -37.25 10.42
C GLU A 180 4.44 -36.46 10.43
N ASN A 181 4.42 -35.20 9.94
CA ASN A 181 5.55 -34.28 9.90
C ASN A 181 5.54 -33.22 11.03
N ALA A 182 4.76 -33.38 12.09
CA ALA A 182 4.79 -32.45 13.21
C ALA A 182 6.12 -32.58 13.97
N GLY A 183 6.75 -31.43 14.21
CA GLY A 183 8.12 -31.37 14.77
C GLY A 183 9.20 -31.16 13.71
N ASP A 184 8.89 -31.31 12.41
CA ASP A 184 9.79 -30.83 11.37
C ASP A 184 9.68 -29.29 11.29
N PRO A 185 10.77 -28.53 11.46
CA PRO A 185 10.75 -27.07 11.34
C PRO A 185 10.26 -26.59 9.97
N MET A 186 10.40 -27.43 8.93
CA MET A 186 9.90 -27.18 7.59
C MET A 186 8.55 -27.87 7.31
N GLY A 187 7.87 -28.36 8.36
CA GLY A 187 6.58 -29.08 8.37
C GLY A 187 5.49 -28.46 7.48
N TRP A 188 5.50 -27.14 7.33
CA TRP A 188 4.58 -26.36 6.52
C TRP A 188 4.81 -26.48 4.99
N LEU A 189 6.01 -26.85 4.54
CA LEU A 189 6.34 -26.94 3.11
C LEU A 189 5.97 -28.31 2.54
N PRO A 190 5.34 -28.44 1.36
CA PRO A 190 5.02 -29.74 0.78
C PRO A 190 6.26 -30.64 0.55
N LYS A 191 6.14 -31.96 0.81
CA LYS A 191 7.26 -32.93 0.68
C LYS A 191 7.97 -32.85 -0.68
N LYS A 192 7.20 -32.70 -1.78
CA LYS A 192 7.76 -32.57 -3.14
C LYS A 192 8.66 -31.35 -3.29
N LEU A 193 8.26 -30.20 -2.71
CA LEU A 193 9.03 -28.96 -2.78
C LEU A 193 10.31 -29.03 -1.94
N ARG A 194 10.27 -29.70 -0.78
CA ARG A 194 11.48 -29.94 0.03
C ARG A 194 12.54 -30.75 -0.72
N GLN A 195 12.12 -31.69 -1.56
CA GLN A 195 13.02 -32.54 -2.33
C GLN A 195 13.53 -31.87 -3.60
N SER A 196 12.72 -31.01 -4.25
CA SER A 196 13.10 -30.35 -5.50
C SER A 196 13.89 -29.04 -5.31
N CYS A 197 13.74 -28.37 -4.17
CA CYS A 197 14.32 -27.05 -3.94
C CYS A 197 15.46 -27.11 -2.90
N LYS A 198 16.59 -26.48 -3.22
CA LYS A 198 17.67 -26.24 -2.26
C LYS A 198 17.25 -25.09 -1.33
N ILE A 199 16.82 -25.42 -0.12
CA ILE A 199 16.45 -24.42 0.89
C ILE A 199 17.73 -23.97 1.59
N VAL A 200 18.09 -22.69 1.44
CA VAL A 200 19.23 -22.07 2.12
C VAL A 200 18.68 -21.18 3.22
N ASP A 201 18.97 -21.53 4.47
CA ASP A 201 18.63 -20.69 5.60
C ASP A 201 19.59 -19.50 5.67
N THR A 202 19.10 -18.31 5.32
CA THR A 202 19.88 -17.08 5.29
C THR A 202 20.32 -16.60 6.68
N ALA A 203 19.69 -17.09 7.76
CA ALA A 203 20.12 -16.78 9.12
C ALA A 203 21.41 -17.51 9.50
N SER A 204 21.69 -18.67 8.88
CA SER A 204 22.88 -19.50 9.15
C SER A 204 24.12 -19.12 8.33
N THR A 205 23.98 -18.24 7.32
CA THR A 205 25.04 -17.97 6.34
C THR A 205 26.20 -17.13 6.87
N GLN A 206 26.16 -16.65 8.12
CA GLN A 206 27.24 -15.82 8.68
C GLN A 206 28.52 -16.58 9.07
N GLN A 207 28.61 -17.92 8.96
CA GLN A 207 29.78 -18.67 9.46
C GLN A 207 30.61 -19.48 8.44
N LYS A 208 30.44 -19.29 7.13
CA LYS A 208 31.39 -19.86 6.14
C LYS A 208 32.30 -18.79 5.55
N THR A 209 33.22 -18.31 6.39
CA THR A 209 34.44 -17.60 6.00
C THR A 209 35.31 -18.45 5.06
N SER A 210 35.31 -18.09 3.78
CA SER A 210 36.49 -17.84 2.93
C SER A 210 37.72 -18.77 2.96
N SER A 211 37.61 -20.09 3.20
CA SER A 211 38.77 -21.00 3.09
C SER A 211 38.92 -21.71 1.73
N GLY A 212 38.31 -21.18 0.66
CA GLY A 212 38.26 -21.88 -0.63
C GLY A 212 38.32 -20.97 -1.85
N LEU A 213 39.11 -19.89 -1.81
CA LEU A 213 39.44 -19.16 -3.02
C LEU A 213 40.58 -19.89 -3.77
N PRO A 214 40.45 -20.13 -5.08
CA PRO A 214 41.51 -20.75 -5.89
C PRO A 214 42.82 -19.97 -5.76
N ALA A 215 43.94 -20.67 -5.65
CA ALA A 215 45.28 -20.08 -5.43
C ALA A 215 45.66 -18.98 -6.47
N GLU A 216 44.99 -18.95 -7.62
CA GLU A 216 45.17 -17.97 -8.68
C GLU A 216 44.73 -16.55 -8.26
N GLN A 217 43.65 -16.41 -7.48
CA GLN A 217 43.16 -15.09 -7.05
C GLN A 217 44.01 -14.47 -5.94
N GLN A 218 44.67 -15.29 -5.13
CA GLN A 218 45.62 -14.81 -4.12
C GLN A 218 46.90 -14.25 -4.76
N LYS A 219 47.26 -14.73 -5.97
CA LYS A 219 48.45 -14.26 -6.67
C LYS A 219 48.26 -12.86 -7.26
N MET A 220 47.09 -12.58 -7.84
CA MET A 220 46.75 -11.25 -8.35
C MET A 220 46.70 -10.18 -7.26
N GLN A 221 46.17 -10.50 -6.08
CA GLN A 221 46.11 -9.52 -4.98
C GLN A 221 47.50 -9.11 -4.48
N LYS A 222 48.45 -10.06 -4.42
CA LYS A 222 49.85 -9.74 -4.06
C LYS A 222 50.58 -8.91 -5.11
N GLU A 223 50.20 -9.04 -6.38
CA GLU A 223 50.83 -8.29 -7.47
C GLU A 223 50.34 -6.84 -7.52
N ILE A 224 49.08 -6.58 -7.09
CA ILE A 224 48.53 -5.23 -6.96
C ILE A 224 49.15 -4.46 -5.78
N GLU A 225 49.52 -5.13 -4.68
CA GLU A 225 50.15 -4.48 -3.51
C GLU A 225 51.63 -4.10 -3.73
N GLN A 226 52.26 -4.54 -4.83
CA GLN A 226 53.66 -4.22 -5.15
C GLN A 226 53.82 -3.05 -6.15
N ILE A 227 52.71 -2.45 -6.58
CA ILE A 227 52.68 -1.23 -7.41
C ILE A 227 52.36 -0.03 -6.51
#